data_AF-A0A3A8WAW7-F1
#
_entry.id   AF-A0A3A8WAW7-F1
#
_cell.length_a   1.000
_cell.length_b   1.000
_cell.length_c   1.000
_cell.angle_alpha   90.00
_cell.angle_beta   90.00
_cell.angle_gamma   90.00
#
_symmetry.space_group_name_H-M   'P 1'
#
loop_
_entity.id
_entity.type
_entity.pdbx_description
1 polymer ?
#
loop_
_entity_poly.entity_id
_entity_poly.type
_entity_poly.pdbx_seq_one_letter_code
_entity_poly.pdbx_strand_id
1 'polypeptide(L)'
;MTNTEIIINEALANGLYTEEQIENILASGHMIPLHTFKAWKDAGYIVKRGEHARITTRLWKFTNKAKKSEEADENTEGTENNHYYLAKAFLFTADQVEKIG
;
A
#
# COMPACT_ATOMS: atom_id res chain seq x y z
N MET A 1 13.95 -0.46 -1.96
CA MET A 1 12.52 -0.71 -2.20
C MET A 1 11.70 0.14 -1.26
N THR A 2 11.21 1.26 -1.77
CA THR A 2 10.19 2.04 -1.07
C THR A 2 8.80 1.48 -1.37
N ASN A 3 7.82 1.80 -0.53
CA ASN A 3 6.42 1.45 -0.78
C ASN A 3 5.95 2.01 -2.14
N THR A 4 6.41 3.20 -2.51
CA THR A 4 6.08 3.85 -3.78
C THR A 4 6.58 3.05 -4.98
N GLU A 5 7.82 2.57 -4.96
CA GLU A 5 8.37 1.75 -6.04
C GLU A 5 7.60 0.43 -6.20
N ILE A 6 7.21 -0.21 -5.09
CA ILE A 6 6.40 -1.43 -5.12
C ILE A 6 5.05 -1.16 -5.79
N ILE A 7 4.39 -0.05 -5.43
CA ILE A 7 3.11 0.37 -6.00
C ILE A 7 3.23 0.62 -7.51
N ILE A 8 4.29 1.32 -7.95
CA ILE A 8 4.56 1.60 -9.37
C ILE A 8 4.79 0.31 -10.15
N ASN A 9 5.66 -0.57 -9.66
CA ASN A 9 5.98 -1.82 -10.33
C ASN A 9 4.75 -2.73 -10.44
N GLU A 10 3.94 -2.81 -9.38
CA GLU A 10 2.70 -3.59 -9.41
C GLU A 10 1.65 -2.98 -10.35
N ALA A 11 1.60 -1.66 -10.46
CA ALA A 11 0.73 -0.97 -11.40
C ALA A 11 1.06 -1.31 -12.86
N LEU A 12 2.35 -1.35 -13.20
CA LEU A 12 2.84 -1.80 -14.51
C LEU A 12 2.56 -3.28 -14.73
N ALA A 13 2.88 -4.13 -13.75
CA ALA A 13 2.71 -5.57 -13.84
C ALA A 13 1.24 -6.00 -14.02
N ASN A 14 0.30 -5.26 -13.43
CA ASN A 14 -1.14 -5.50 -13.61
C ASN A 14 -1.72 -4.78 -14.85
N GLY A 15 -0.92 -4.03 -15.61
CA GLY A 15 -1.36 -3.28 -16.79
C GLY A 15 -2.39 -2.20 -16.48
N LEU A 16 -2.38 -1.67 -15.25
CA LEU A 16 -3.31 -0.62 -14.83
C LEU A 16 -2.90 0.77 -15.32
N TYR A 17 -1.59 0.96 -15.41
CA TYR A 17 -0.97 2.13 -16.00
C TYR A 17 0.13 1.65 -16.95
N THR A 18 0.30 2.36 -18.06
CA THR A 18 1.48 2.15 -18.92
C THR A 18 2.68 2.88 -18.34
N GLU A 19 3.89 2.47 -18.74
CA GLU A 19 5.13 3.18 -18.38
C GLU A 19 5.01 4.67 -18.74
N GLU A 20 4.49 4.99 -19.92
CA GLU A 20 4.25 6.37 -20.35
C GLU A 20 3.26 7.13 -19.45
N GLN A 21 2.18 6.49 -18.98
CA GLN A 21 1.24 7.14 -18.07
C GLN A 21 1.88 7.41 -16.71
N ILE A 22 2.65 6.45 -16.19
CA ILE A 22 3.39 6.61 -14.94
C ILE A 22 4.40 7.74 -15.08
N GLU A 23 5.22 7.72 -16.14
CA GLU A 23 6.21 8.77 -16.42
C GLU A 23 5.55 10.14 -16.57
N ASN A 24 4.42 10.25 -17.28
CA ASN A 24 3.71 11.53 -17.44
C ASN A 24 3.17 12.07 -16.11
N ILE A 25 2.64 11.19 -15.25
CA ILE A 25 2.14 11.57 -13.91
C ILE A 25 3.30 11.97 -13.00
N LEU A 26 4.41 11.22 -13.01
CA LEU A 26 5.64 11.52 -12.26
C LEU A 26 6.32 12.80 -12.76
N ALA A 27 6.35 13.04 -14.08
CA ALA A 27 6.87 14.26 -14.70
C ALA A 27 6.06 15.49 -14.28
N SER A 28 4.76 15.31 -14.06
CA SER A 28 3.87 16.34 -13.49
C SER A 28 4.08 16.54 -11.99
N GLY A 29 5.05 15.86 -11.37
CA GLY A 29 5.34 15.90 -9.94
C GLY A 29 4.27 15.23 -9.07
N HIS A 30 3.36 14.47 -9.67
CA HIS A 30 2.28 13.77 -8.97
C HIS A 30 2.59 12.28 -8.88
N MET A 31 2.05 11.60 -7.87
CA MET A 31 2.06 10.14 -7.80
C MET A 31 0.82 9.57 -8.48
N ILE A 32 0.93 8.33 -8.96
CA ILE A 32 -0.23 7.61 -9.49
C ILE A 32 -1.34 7.55 -8.44
N PRO A 33 -2.60 7.79 -8.81
CA PRO A 33 -3.73 7.78 -7.87
C PRO A 33 -4.12 6.33 -7.55
N LEU A 34 -3.21 5.66 -6.87
CA LEU A 34 -3.25 4.26 -6.49
C LEU A 34 -2.85 4.17 -5.03
N HIS A 35 -3.86 4.13 -4.18
CA HIS A 35 -3.69 4.24 -2.74
C HIS A 35 -4.45 3.13 -2.02
N THR A 36 -4.05 2.87 -0.78
CA THR A 36 -4.80 1.95 0.08
C THR A 36 -6.12 2.57 0.49
N PHE A 37 -7.10 1.73 0.84
CA PHE A 37 -8.41 2.18 1.35
C PHE A 37 -8.30 3.26 2.44
N LYS A 38 -7.33 3.11 3.36
CA LYS A 38 -7.11 4.07 4.45
C LYS A 38 -6.66 5.43 3.92
N ALA A 39 -5.75 5.45 2.96
CA ALA A 39 -5.25 6.69 2.37
C ALA A 39 -6.33 7.41 1.55
N TRP A 40 -7.18 6.66 0.82
CA TRP A 40 -8.36 7.24 0.19
C TRP A 40 -9.31 7.86 1.21
N LYS A 41 -9.59 7.14 2.29
CA LYS A 41 -10.46 7.63 3.38
C LYS A 41 -9.93 8.92 4.01
N ASP A 42 -8.61 9.01 4.21
CA ASP A 42 -7.94 10.21 4.73
C ASP A 42 -8.04 11.39 3.75
N ALA A 43 -7.94 11.11 2.45
CA ALA A 43 -8.14 12.09 1.38
C ALA A 43 -9.61 12.48 1.13
N GLY A 44 -10.57 11.94 1.90
CA GLY A 44 -12.00 12.22 1.73
C GLY A 44 -12.68 11.41 0.62
N TYR A 45 -12.11 10.27 0.24
CA TYR A 45 -12.68 9.34 -0.72
C TYR A 45 -12.92 7.97 -0.07
N ILE A 46 -13.92 7.24 -0.53
CA ILE A 46 -14.21 5.88 -0.07
C ILE A 46 -14.29 4.94 -1.26
N VAL A 47 -13.79 3.72 -1.13
CA VAL A 47 -13.98 2.70 -2.17
C VAL A 47 -15.46 2.36 -2.27
N LYS A 48 -15.98 2.35 -3.50
CA LYS A 48 -17.36 1.99 -3.82
C LYS A 48 -17.72 0.64 -3.21
N ARG A 49 -18.93 0.53 -2.68
CA ARG A 49 -19.37 -0.70 -2.00
C ARG A 49 -19.47 -1.86 -3.00
N GLY A 50 -18.67 -2.91 -2.80
CA GLY A 50 -18.61 -4.08 -3.68
C GLY A 50 -17.41 -4.11 -4.62
N GLU A 51 -16.62 -3.04 -4.68
CA GLU A 51 -15.38 -3.01 -5.46
C GLU A 51 -14.25 -3.78 -4.75
N HIS A 52 -13.52 -4.57 -5.54
CA HIS A 52 -12.36 -5.31 -5.08
C HIS A 52 -11.07 -4.55 -5.40
N ALA A 53 -10.02 -4.78 -4.63
CA ALA A 53 -8.73 -4.15 -4.88
C ALA A 53 -8.19 -4.53 -6.27
N ARG A 54 -7.85 -3.54 -7.10
CA ARG A 54 -7.24 -3.81 -8.42
C ARG A 54 -5.84 -4.37 -8.30
N ILE A 55 -5.12 -4.02 -7.24
CA ILE A 55 -3.81 -4.59 -6.94
C ILE A 55 -3.79 -5.05 -5.49
N THR A 56 -3.27 -6.25 -5.29
CA THR A 56 -3.00 -6.80 -3.98
C THR A 56 -1.51 -7.05 -3.85
N THR A 57 -0.82 -6.17 -3.13
CA THR A 57 0.64 -6.23 -2.97
C THR A 57 1.04 -6.38 -1.50
N ARG A 58 2.35 -6.41 -1.22
CA ARG A 58 2.89 -6.34 0.14
C ARG A 58 3.69 -5.06 0.31
N LEU A 59 3.28 -4.20 1.24
CA LEU A 59 3.99 -2.96 1.54
C LEU A 59 4.71 -3.08 2.88
N TRP A 60 5.85 -2.40 2.98
CA TRP A 60 6.59 -2.28 4.22
C TRP A 60 5.78 -1.44 5.21
N LYS A 61 5.39 -2.06 6.31
CA LYS A 61 4.64 -1.42 7.38
C LYS A 61 5.49 -1.45 8.64
N PHE A 62 5.64 -0.28 9.25
CA PHE A 62 6.29 -0.14 10.54
C PHE A 62 5.30 -0.44 11.66
N THR A 63 5.70 -1.24 12.64
CA THR A 63 4.93 -1.44 13.88
C THR A 63 5.84 -1.32 15.09
N ASN A 64 5.32 -0.65 16.11
CA ASN A 64 5.88 -0.60 17.46
C ASN A 64 5.09 -1.51 18.43
N LYS A 65 4.19 -2.36 17.91
CA LYS A 65 3.56 -3.38 18.75
C LYS A 65 4.54 -4.52 18.98
N ALA A 66 5.07 -4.60 20.21
CA ALA A 66 5.74 -5.79 20.71
C ALA A 66 4.89 -7.03 20.40
N LYS A 67 5.46 -8.01 19.70
CA LYS A 67 4.82 -9.32 19.58
C LYS A 67 4.68 -9.89 20.99
N LYS A 68 3.46 -10.12 21.45
CA LYS A 68 3.24 -11.15 22.47
C LYS A 68 3.37 -12.47 21.70
N SER A 69 4.56 -13.05 21.75
CA SER A 69 4.88 -14.33 21.13
C SER A 69 3.94 -15.40 21.68
N GLU A 70 3.13 -15.98 20.81
CA GLU A 70 2.76 -17.38 20.94
C GLU A 70 3.62 -18.11 19.90
N GLU A 71 4.34 -19.11 20.39
CA GLU A 71 5.33 -19.96 19.70
C GLU A 71 6.79 -19.47 19.79
N ALA A 72 7.54 -20.28 20.53
CA ALA A 72 8.89 -20.12 21.01
C ALA A 72 9.93 -20.33 19.89
N ASP A 73 10.98 -19.52 19.91
CA ASP A 73 12.32 -19.96 19.54
C ASP A 73 13.32 -19.28 20.50
N GLU A 74 14.01 -20.09 21.29
CA GLU A 74 14.95 -19.70 22.35
C GLU A 74 16.26 -19.18 21.76
N ASN A 75 16.26 -17.99 21.15
CA ASN A 75 17.43 -17.13 21.06
C ASN A 75 17.04 -15.81 20.43
N THR A 76 16.80 -14.76 21.22
CA THR A 76 17.28 -13.40 20.95
C THR A 76 16.93 -12.54 22.16
N GLU A 77 17.98 -12.13 22.85
CA GLU A 77 18.01 -11.15 23.92
C GLU A 77 17.22 -9.89 23.61
N GLY A 78 16.68 -9.27 24.67
CA GLY A 78 15.78 -8.13 24.62
C GLY A 78 16.15 -7.09 23.58
N THR A 79 15.30 -6.95 22.57
CA THR A 79 15.36 -5.84 21.62
C THR A 79 13.99 -5.22 21.55
N GLU A 80 13.93 -3.90 21.70
CA GLU A 80 12.75 -3.10 21.39
C GLU A 80 12.36 -3.41 19.94
N ASN A 81 11.35 -4.28 19.76
CA ASN A 81 11.02 -4.93 18.49
C ASN A 81 10.26 -3.99 17.53
N ASN A 82 10.81 -2.78 17.31
CA ASN A 82 10.47 -1.91 16.20
C ASN A 82 10.92 -2.61 14.90
N HIS A 83 10.02 -3.41 14.32
CA HIS A 83 10.31 -4.13 13.10
C HIS A 83 9.44 -3.64 11.94
N TYR A 84 10.07 -3.54 10.77
CA TYR A 84 9.37 -3.42 9.51
C TYR A 84 8.95 -4.81 9.06
N TYR A 85 7.67 -4.99 8.73
CA TYR A 85 7.18 -6.22 8.12
C TYR A 85 6.44 -5.90 6.84
N LEU A 86 6.49 -6.85 5.90
CA LEU A 86 5.70 -6.80 4.68
C LEU A 86 4.26 -7.18 5.01
N ALA A 87 3.38 -6.19 5.02
CA ALA A 87 1.95 -6.37 5.25
C ALA A 87 1.20 -6.44 3.92
N LYS A 88 0.22 -7.35 3.82
CA LYS A 88 -0.69 -7.38 2.68
C LYS A 88 -1.44 -6.05 2.59
N ALA A 89 -1.32 -5.39 1.43
CA ALA A 89 -1.91 -4.11 1.14
C ALA A 89 -2.82 -4.23 -0.08
N PHE A 90 -4.00 -3.64 0.04
CA PHE A 90 -5.01 -3.58 -1.01
C PHE A 90 -5.00 -2.17 -1.57
N LEU A 91 -4.67 -2.05 -2.85
CA LEU A 91 -4.60 -0.76 -3.55
C LEU A 91 -5.79 -0.62 -4.48
N PHE A 92 -6.34 0.59 -4.48
CA PHE A 92 -7.52 0.97 -5.25
C PHE A 92 -7.17 2.18 -6.10
N THR A 93 -7.67 2.20 -7.34
CA THR A 93 -7.49 3.34 -8.24
C THR A 93 -8.53 4.42 -7.98
N ALA A 94 -8.28 5.63 -8.50
CA ALA A 94 -9.25 6.73 -8.43
C ALA A 94 -10.63 6.38 -9.02
N ASP A 95 -10.70 5.47 -9.99
CA ASP A 95 -11.95 5.06 -10.64
C ASP A 95 -12.87 4.24 -9.70
N GLN A 96 -12.26 3.53 -8.75
CA GLN A 96 -12.96 2.66 -7.80
C GLN A 96 -13.45 3.38 -6.54
N VAL A 97 -13.05 4.64 -6.37
CA VAL A 97 -13.43 5.43 -5.20
C VAL A 97 -14.45 6.49 -5.57
N GLU A 98 -15.27 6.85 -4.60
CA GLU A 98 -16.23 7.94 -4.67
C GLU A 98 -15.90 8.94 -3.56
N LYS A 99 -16.17 10.23 -3.81
CA LYS A 99 -15.95 11.27 -2.80
C LYS A 99 -16.93 11.06 -1.66
N ILE A 100 -16.43 11.05 -0.43
CA ILE A 100 -17.26 11.05 0.77
C ILE A 100 -17.92 12.43 0.81
N GLY A 101 -19.21 12.48 0.49
CA GLY A 101 -20.07 13.66 0.56
C GLY A 101 -20.63 13.89 1.95
#